data_AF-A0A0P9V3B4-F1
#
_entry.id   AF-A0A0P9V3B4-F1
#
_cell.length_a   1.000
_cell.length_b   1.000
_cell.length_c   1.000
_cell.angle_alpha   90.00
_cell.angle_beta   90.00
_cell.angle_gamma   90.00
#
_symmetry.space_group_name_H-M   'P 1'
#
loop_
_entity.id
_entity.type
_entity.pdbx_description
1 polymer ?
#
loop_
_entity_poly.entity_id
_entity_poly.type
_entity_poly.pdbx_seq_one_letter_code
_entity_poly.pdbx_strand_id
1 'polypeptide(L)'
;MKQTIIEAVGAAKTHFVEATSLATRLMGDSIASNLFMLGYAFQLGLIPLTSAAIEKAIELNGVAVNLNQQAFLWGRRTAHDPAAVEAFVNPQQKVSEPQPMDLDQRIQNNVETLKAYQNGAYAKRYVELVQRVRDTESRVFPGQQPMLSEAVAFNYFKLLAYKDEYEVARLYSNGEFTRQLEAQFEGDYRLEFHLAPSWLARRDPHNGLPRKRSFGPWMLRAFNVLAKFKFLRGTALDPFGHSLERKQERDLIDSYVRDIELILQHLQAQNRHTALSLARLPERIRGYGYIKESAMKAAALQADILRKSLESGEVVAPKLYEAAA
;
A
#
# COMPACT_ATOMS: atom_id res chain seq x y z
N MET A 1 -7.93 -13.95 0.23
CA MET A 1 -7.59 -13.46 -1.12
C MET A 1 -7.34 -14.61 -2.10
N LYS A 2 -6.36 -15.52 -1.88
CA LYS A 2 -6.13 -16.70 -2.76
C LYS A 2 -7.42 -17.54 -2.94
N GLN A 3 -8.11 -17.84 -1.85
CA GLN A 3 -9.39 -18.58 -1.86
C GLN A 3 -10.50 -17.90 -2.68
N THR A 4 -10.68 -16.59 -2.50
CA THR A 4 -11.67 -15.79 -3.24
C THR A 4 -11.42 -15.78 -4.75
N ILE A 5 -10.15 -15.82 -5.18
CA ILE A 5 -9.78 -15.89 -6.59
C ILE A 5 -10.10 -17.28 -7.15
N ILE A 6 -9.74 -18.34 -6.42
CA ILE A 6 -10.05 -19.73 -6.80
C ILE A 6 -11.57 -19.92 -6.98
N GLU A 7 -12.38 -19.36 -6.07
CA GLU A 7 -13.84 -19.44 -6.13
C GLU A 7 -14.42 -18.72 -7.37
N ALA A 8 -13.80 -17.61 -7.79
CA ALA A 8 -14.28 -16.81 -8.91
C ALA A 8 -13.90 -17.36 -10.30
N VAL A 9 -12.68 -17.90 -10.45
CA VAL A 9 -12.13 -18.31 -11.77
C VAL A 9 -11.79 -19.80 -11.88
N GLY A 10 -11.89 -20.56 -10.78
CA GLY A 10 -11.64 -21.99 -10.71
C GLY A 10 -10.17 -22.34 -10.45
N ALA A 11 -9.95 -23.36 -9.62
CA ALA A 11 -8.60 -23.79 -9.22
C ALA A 11 -7.72 -24.17 -10.42
N ALA A 12 -8.29 -24.86 -11.43
CA ALA A 12 -7.56 -25.31 -12.61
C ALA A 12 -7.05 -24.17 -13.52
N LYS A 13 -7.59 -22.96 -13.39
CA LYS A 13 -7.20 -21.78 -14.18
C LYS A 13 -6.39 -20.78 -13.37
N THR A 14 -6.02 -21.14 -12.14
CA THR A 14 -5.37 -20.24 -11.21
C THR A 14 -4.01 -20.79 -10.80
N HIS A 15 -2.95 -20.04 -11.11
CA HIS A 15 -1.59 -20.37 -10.67
C HIS A 15 -1.11 -19.28 -9.71
N PHE A 16 -0.58 -19.69 -8.56
CA PHE A 16 0.01 -18.79 -7.58
C PHE A 16 1.52 -19.01 -7.55
N VAL A 17 2.26 -17.91 -7.63
CA VAL A 17 3.72 -17.91 -7.53
C VAL A 17 4.16 -16.67 -6.75
N GLU A 18 5.09 -16.85 -5.82
CA GLU A 18 5.68 -15.75 -5.03
C GLU A 18 6.77 -15.04 -5.85
N ALA A 19 6.39 -14.53 -7.03
CA ALA A 19 7.32 -14.01 -8.04
C ALA A 19 8.23 -12.91 -7.52
N THR A 20 7.72 -12.00 -6.68
CA THR A 20 8.53 -10.92 -6.11
C THR A 20 9.64 -11.45 -5.20
N SER A 21 9.33 -12.43 -4.36
CA SER A 21 10.31 -13.05 -3.47
C SER A 21 11.36 -13.83 -4.26
N LEU A 22 10.93 -14.64 -5.23
CA LEU A 22 11.83 -15.44 -6.06
C LEU A 22 12.72 -14.54 -6.93
N ALA A 23 12.17 -13.53 -7.60
CA ALA A 23 12.93 -12.61 -8.43
C ALA A 23 13.97 -11.83 -7.61
N THR A 24 13.60 -11.33 -6.44
CA THR A 24 14.52 -10.62 -5.55
C THR A 24 15.66 -11.52 -5.08
N ARG A 25 15.37 -12.78 -4.71
CA ARG A 25 16.41 -13.71 -4.24
C ARG A 25 17.31 -14.23 -5.37
N LEU A 26 16.76 -14.45 -6.56
CA LEU A 26 17.51 -14.97 -7.72
C LEU A 26 18.35 -13.90 -8.42
N MET A 27 17.89 -12.65 -8.40
CA MET A 27 18.44 -11.58 -9.25
C MET A 27 18.76 -10.29 -8.50
N GLY A 28 18.56 -10.26 -7.18
CA GLY A 28 18.88 -9.11 -6.33
C GLY A 28 17.91 -7.93 -6.45
N ASP A 29 16.89 -7.99 -7.32
CA ASP A 29 15.97 -6.87 -7.57
C ASP A 29 14.52 -7.33 -7.81
N SER A 30 13.59 -6.69 -7.10
CA SER A 30 12.14 -6.88 -7.29
C SER A 30 11.63 -6.35 -8.64
N ILE A 31 12.35 -5.44 -9.31
CA ILE A 31 11.98 -4.92 -10.65
C ILE A 31 11.93 -6.05 -11.67
N ALA A 32 12.75 -7.10 -11.49
CA ALA A 32 12.77 -8.28 -12.34
C ALA A 32 11.49 -9.13 -12.27
N SER A 33 10.63 -8.91 -11.27
CA SER A 33 9.40 -9.69 -11.05
C SER A 33 8.44 -9.67 -12.24
N ASN A 34 8.37 -8.56 -12.98
CA ASN A 34 7.46 -8.44 -14.12
C ASN A 34 7.84 -9.40 -15.25
N LEU A 35 9.13 -9.46 -15.56
CA LEU A 35 9.63 -10.32 -16.64
C LEU A 35 9.78 -11.77 -16.18
N PHE A 36 10.00 -11.99 -14.90
CA PHE A 36 9.82 -13.29 -14.27
C PHE A 36 8.39 -13.81 -14.43
N MET A 37 7.37 -13.00 -14.12
CA MET A 37 5.97 -13.35 -14.31
C MET A 37 5.66 -13.63 -15.80
N LEU A 38 6.23 -12.84 -16.71
CA LEU A 38 6.12 -13.08 -18.14
C LEU A 38 6.69 -14.45 -18.54
N GLY A 39 7.87 -14.81 -18.02
CA GLY A 39 8.50 -16.11 -18.25
C GLY A 39 7.68 -17.27 -17.69
N TYR A 40 7.14 -17.09 -16.49
CA TYR A 40 6.27 -18.06 -15.83
C TYR A 40 5.00 -18.32 -16.65
N ALA A 41 4.30 -17.25 -17.05
CA ALA A 41 3.10 -17.34 -17.87
C ALA A 41 3.37 -17.90 -19.27
N PHE A 42 4.50 -17.54 -19.90
CA PHE A 42 4.95 -18.10 -21.17
C PHE A 42 5.13 -19.62 -21.09
N GLN A 43 5.81 -20.10 -20.05
CA GLN A 43 6.08 -21.53 -19.88
C GLN A 43 4.80 -22.35 -19.63
N LEU A 44 3.78 -21.74 -19.02
CA LEU A 44 2.45 -22.33 -18.87
C LEU A 44 1.60 -22.29 -20.17
N GLY A 45 2.14 -21.75 -21.26
CA GLY A 45 1.43 -21.66 -22.55
C GLY A 45 0.37 -20.56 -22.61
N LEU A 46 0.38 -19.61 -21.66
CA LEU A 46 -0.62 -18.54 -21.58
C LEU A 46 -0.32 -17.37 -22.54
N ILE A 47 0.84 -17.39 -23.20
CA ILE A 47 1.30 -16.32 -24.09
C ILE A 47 1.51 -16.90 -25.49
N PRO A 48 0.76 -16.44 -26.51
CA PRO A 48 0.82 -16.97 -27.87
C PRO A 48 1.96 -16.33 -28.68
N LEU A 49 3.17 -16.35 -28.13
CA LEU A 49 4.39 -15.84 -28.78
C LEU A 49 5.49 -16.90 -28.72
N THR A 50 6.59 -16.67 -29.42
CA THR A 50 7.81 -17.49 -29.28
C THR A 50 8.74 -16.89 -28.23
N SER A 51 9.55 -17.73 -27.57
CA SER A 51 10.58 -17.22 -26.65
C SER A 51 11.55 -16.28 -27.35
N ALA A 52 11.93 -16.60 -28.59
CA ALA A 52 12.80 -15.77 -29.40
C ALA A 52 12.22 -14.38 -29.68
N ALA A 53 10.91 -14.26 -29.90
CA ALA A 53 10.27 -12.95 -30.09
C ALA A 53 10.29 -12.12 -28.80
N ILE A 54 10.06 -12.74 -27.65
CA ILE A 54 10.11 -12.07 -26.34
C ILE A 54 11.54 -11.64 -26.01
N GLU A 55 12.52 -12.54 -26.19
CA GLU A 55 13.95 -12.24 -25.99
C GLU A 55 14.41 -11.11 -26.92
N LYS A 56 13.96 -11.11 -28.17
CA LYS A 56 14.26 -10.02 -29.11
C LYS A 56 13.62 -8.70 -28.72
N ALA A 57 12.39 -8.71 -28.20
CA ALA A 57 11.73 -7.50 -27.70
C ALA A 57 12.47 -6.91 -26.49
N ILE A 58 13.03 -7.76 -25.62
CA ILE A 58 13.87 -7.33 -24.50
C ILE A 58 15.14 -6.64 -25.01
N GLU A 59 15.82 -7.21 -26.02
CA GLU A 59 16.99 -6.59 -26.64
C GLU A 59 16.65 -5.23 -27.27
N LEU A 60 15.53 -5.13 -27.99
CA LEU A 60 15.09 -3.91 -28.65
C LEU A 60 14.70 -2.80 -27.65
N ASN A 61 14.23 -3.16 -26.45
CA ASN A 61 13.93 -2.19 -25.41
C ASN A 61 15.22 -1.54 -24.84
N GLY A 62 16.35 -2.25 -24.86
CA GLY A 62 17.67 -1.73 -24.52
C GLY A 62 17.92 -1.47 -23.03
N VAL A 63 16.92 -1.60 -22.16
CA VAL A 63 17.06 -1.39 -20.72
C VAL A 63 17.37 -2.71 -20.01
N ALA A 64 18.49 -2.74 -19.27
CA ALA A 64 18.89 -3.86 -18.42
C ALA A 64 18.73 -5.24 -19.09
N VAL A 65 19.12 -5.34 -20.37
CA VAL A 65 18.81 -6.49 -21.27
C VAL A 65 19.17 -7.84 -20.63
N ASN A 66 20.37 -7.96 -20.05
CA ASN A 66 20.82 -9.22 -19.43
C ASN A 66 19.95 -9.60 -18.22
N LEU A 67 19.72 -8.68 -17.29
CA LEU A 67 18.85 -8.89 -16.13
C LEU A 67 17.46 -9.33 -16.56
N ASN A 68 16.91 -8.66 -17.57
CA ASN A 68 15.58 -8.94 -18.10
C ASN A 68 15.50 -10.33 -18.77
N GLN A 69 16.50 -10.72 -19.55
CA GLN A 69 16.59 -12.07 -20.12
C GLN A 69 16.72 -13.15 -19.03
N GLN A 70 17.53 -12.90 -17.99
CA GLN A 70 17.65 -13.80 -16.84
C GLN A 70 16.32 -13.92 -16.07
N ALA A 71 15.60 -12.82 -15.88
CA ALA A 71 14.29 -12.82 -15.25
C ALA A 71 13.29 -13.67 -16.01
N PHE A 72 13.20 -13.49 -17.33
CA PHE A 72 12.37 -14.31 -18.19
C PHE A 72 12.74 -15.80 -18.09
N LEU A 73 14.03 -16.13 -18.11
CA LEU A 73 14.51 -17.50 -17.98
C LEU A 73 14.16 -18.12 -16.62
N TRP A 74 14.35 -17.40 -15.52
CA TRP A 74 14.02 -17.87 -14.18
C TRP A 74 12.52 -18.06 -13.98
N GLY A 75 11.70 -17.18 -14.57
CA GLY A 75 10.25 -17.36 -14.62
C GLY A 75 9.86 -18.68 -15.28
N ARG A 76 10.46 -18.97 -16.44
CA ARG A 76 10.23 -20.23 -17.16
C ARG A 76 10.66 -21.45 -16.35
N ARG A 77 11.86 -21.39 -15.75
CA ARG A 77 12.37 -22.48 -14.90
C ARG A 77 11.45 -22.74 -13.71
N THR A 78 10.91 -21.71 -13.09
CA THR A 78 9.99 -21.83 -11.94
C THR A 78 8.67 -22.47 -12.34
N ALA A 79 8.14 -22.17 -13.53
CA ALA A 79 6.93 -22.83 -14.03
C ALA A 79 7.18 -24.29 -14.43
N HIS A 80 8.41 -24.65 -14.82
CA HIS A 80 8.78 -26.02 -15.18
C HIS A 80 9.09 -26.89 -13.96
N ASP A 81 9.90 -26.39 -13.02
CA ASP A 81 10.32 -27.09 -11.81
C ASP A 81 10.48 -26.08 -10.64
N PRO A 82 9.37 -25.77 -9.94
CA PRO A 82 9.41 -24.81 -8.84
C PRO A 82 10.25 -25.32 -7.66
N ALA A 83 10.29 -26.64 -7.42
CA ALA A 83 11.02 -27.23 -6.30
C ALA A 83 12.54 -27.09 -6.47
N ALA A 84 13.06 -27.32 -7.69
CA ALA A 84 14.47 -27.11 -7.98
C ALA A 84 14.88 -25.63 -7.87
N VAL A 85 14.02 -24.72 -8.32
CA VAL A 85 14.28 -23.28 -8.15
C VAL A 85 14.28 -22.92 -6.66
N GLU A 86 13.30 -23.36 -5.88
CA GLU A 86 13.25 -23.09 -4.43
C GLU A 86 14.48 -23.63 -3.69
N ALA A 87 14.93 -24.84 -4.02
CA ALA A 87 16.16 -25.42 -3.46
C ALA A 87 17.41 -24.61 -3.85
N PHE A 88 17.45 -24.09 -5.08
CA PHE A 88 18.55 -23.25 -5.56
C PHE A 88 18.63 -21.90 -4.80
N VAL A 89 17.49 -21.28 -4.50
CA VAL A 89 17.45 -20.00 -3.75
C VAL A 89 17.51 -20.16 -2.23
N ASN A 90 17.34 -21.37 -1.68
CA ASN A 90 17.40 -21.62 -0.24
C ASN A 90 18.30 -22.83 0.13
N PRO A 91 19.64 -22.71 0.12
CA PRO A 91 20.48 -23.73 0.73
C PRO A 91 20.32 -23.78 2.27
N GLN A 92 19.98 -22.67 2.95
CA GLN A 92 19.95 -22.61 4.44
C GLN A 92 18.91 -21.68 5.11
N GLN A 93 17.99 -21.01 4.42
CA GLN A 93 16.99 -20.14 5.07
C GLN A 93 15.56 -20.59 4.79
N LYS A 94 14.92 -21.19 5.79
CA LYS A 94 13.45 -21.26 5.88
C LYS A 94 12.94 -19.82 5.97
N VAL A 95 12.33 -19.33 4.89
CA VAL A 95 11.54 -18.11 4.91
C VAL A 95 10.39 -18.35 5.88
N SER A 96 10.45 -17.78 7.09
CA SER A 96 9.29 -17.72 7.97
C SER A 96 8.18 -16.99 7.22
N GLU A 97 7.06 -17.69 6.99
CA GLU A 97 5.81 -17.02 6.63
C GLU A 97 5.58 -15.87 7.63
N PRO A 98 5.16 -14.67 7.16
CA PRO A 98 4.83 -13.59 8.07
C PRO A 98 3.74 -14.09 9.02
N GLN A 99 4.11 -14.34 10.28
CA GLN A 99 3.16 -14.79 11.26
C GLN A 99 2.04 -13.75 11.38
N PRO A 100 0.78 -14.18 11.53
CA PRO A 100 -0.31 -13.25 11.82
C PRO A 100 0.08 -12.46 13.06
N MET A 101 0.36 -11.18 12.86
CA MET A 101 0.75 -10.28 13.92
C MET A 101 -0.46 -10.08 14.83
N ASP A 102 -0.30 -10.45 16.09
CA ASP A 102 -1.29 -10.20 17.13
C ASP A 102 -1.68 -8.71 17.20
N LEU A 103 -2.91 -8.42 17.62
CA LEU A 103 -3.45 -7.07 17.63
C LEU A 103 -2.63 -6.14 18.53
N ASP A 104 -2.15 -6.62 19.68
CA ASP A 104 -1.34 -5.79 20.57
C ASP A 104 0.04 -5.48 19.97
N GLN A 105 0.65 -6.46 19.30
CA GLN A 105 1.88 -6.24 18.54
C GLN A 105 1.66 -5.22 17.40
N ARG A 106 0.50 -5.27 16.72
CA ARG A 106 0.14 -4.28 15.69
C ARG A 106 0.06 -2.88 16.27
N ILE A 107 -0.63 -2.73 17.40
CA ILE A 107 -0.80 -1.43 18.06
C ILE A 107 0.57 -0.88 18.48
N GLN A 108 1.43 -1.72 19.07
CA GLN A 108 2.78 -1.31 19.47
C GLN A 108 3.61 -0.83 18.27
N ASN A 109 3.65 -1.61 17.19
CA ASN A 109 4.40 -1.26 15.98
C ASN A 109 3.87 0.04 15.34
N ASN A 110 2.53 0.21 15.33
CA ASN A 110 1.89 1.41 14.83
C ASN A 110 2.25 2.63 15.69
N VAL A 111 2.29 2.49 17.02
CA VAL A 111 2.69 3.55 17.96
C VAL A 111 4.13 4.00 17.71
N GLU A 112 5.07 3.05 17.60
CA GLU A 112 6.47 3.35 17.32
C GLU A 112 6.63 4.06 15.98
N THR A 113 5.92 3.56 14.96
CA THR A 113 5.94 4.16 13.63
C THR A 113 5.35 5.58 13.65
N LEU A 114 4.24 5.82 14.34
CA LEU A 114 3.61 7.14 14.43
C LEU A 114 4.45 8.14 15.24
N LYS A 115 5.19 7.67 16.26
CA LYS A 115 6.18 8.48 16.98
C LYS A 115 7.31 8.93 16.05
N ALA A 116 7.85 8.00 15.25
CA ALA A 116 8.87 8.30 14.25
C ALA A 116 8.34 9.21 13.14
N TYR A 117 7.13 8.96 12.68
CA TYR A 117 6.42 9.72 11.65
C TYR A 117 6.21 11.17 12.07
N GLN A 118 5.61 11.42 13.23
CA GLN A 118 5.32 12.77 13.73
C GLN A 118 5.91 12.96 15.13
N ASN A 119 5.21 12.52 16.18
CA ASN A 119 5.59 12.68 17.58
C ASN A 119 4.74 11.79 18.52
N GLY A 120 5.02 11.87 19.83
CA GLY A 120 4.30 11.10 20.85
C GLY A 120 2.81 11.45 20.98
N ALA A 121 2.43 12.72 20.79
CA ALA A 121 1.02 13.13 20.83
C ALA A 121 0.22 12.52 19.67
N TYR A 122 0.83 12.42 18.48
CA TYR A 122 0.21 11.81 17.31
C TYR A 122 -0.04 10.30 17.50
N ALA A 123 0.95 9.60 18.09
CA ALA A 123 0.78 8.19 18.45
C ALA A 123 -0.25 8.00 19.58
N LYS A 124 -0.32 8.93 20.55
CA LYS A 124 -1.32 8.89 21.62
C LYS A 124 -2.75 9.01 21.07
N ARG A 125 -3.00 9.93 20.13
CA ARG A 125 -4.29 10.06 19.42
C ARG A 125 -4.74 8.74 18.78
N TYR A 126 -3.81 8.00 18.17
CA TYR A 126 -4.09 6.68 17.60
C TYR A 126 -4.53 5.67 18.66
N VAL A 127 -3.76 5.55 19.75
CA VAL A 127 -4.05 4.59 20.84
C VAL A 127 -5.39 4.89 21.48
N GLU A 128 -5.69 6.17 21.74
CA GLU A 128 -6.94 6.57 22.39
C GLU A 128 -8.19 6.17 21.59
N LEU A 129 -8.17 6.32 20.25
CA LEU A 129 -9.29 5.89 19.43
C LEU A 129 -9.43 4.36 19.41
N VAL A 130 -8.32 3.65 19.22
CA VAL A 130 -8.32 2.17 19.17
C VAL A 130 -8.77 1.58 20.50
N GLN A 131 -8.34 2.14 21.63
CA GLN A 131 -8.74 1.68 22.95
C GLN A 131 -10.23 1.90 23.20
N ARG A 132 -10.77 3.09 22.86
CA ARG A 132 -12.22 3.35 22.95
C ARG A 132 -13.05 2.34 22.16
N VAL A 133 -12.58 1.96 20.97
CA VAL A 133 -13.21 0.93 20.14
C VAL A 133 -13.14 -0.43 20.80
N ARG A 134 -11.97 -0.82 21.31
CA ARG A 134 -11.77 -2.09 22.00
C ARG A 134 -12.67 -2.21 23.23
N ASP A 135 -12.70 -1.19 24.08
CA ASP A 135 -13.53 -1.20 25.30
C ASP A 135 -15.03 -1.31 24.96
N THR A 136 -15.48 -0.60 23.93
CA THR A 136 -16.87 -0.65 23.48
C THR A 136 -17.20 -2.00 22.85
N GLU A 137 -16.35 -2.52 21.97
CA GLU A 137 -16.53 -3.82 21.33
C GLU A 137 -16.55 -4.96 22.35
N SER A 138 -15.63 -4.98 23.32
CA SER A 138 -15.60 -6.00 24.38
C SER A 138 -16.85 -5.97 25.26
N ARG A 139 -17.43 -4.79 25.49
CA ARG A 139 -18.68 -4.65 26.27
C ARG A 139 -19.92 -5.14 25.49
N VAL A 140 -19.99 -4.85 24.18
CA VAL A 140 -21.14 -5.24 23.34
C VAL A 140 -21.05 -6.72 22.91
N PHE A 141 -19.83 -7.23 22.72
CA PHE A 141 -19.56 -8.59 22.21
C PHE A 141 -18.61 -9.37 23.14
N PRO A 142 -19.00 -9.67 24.39
CA PRO A 142 -18.13 -10.36 25.33
C PRO A 142 -17.72 -11.75 24.81
N GLY A 143 -16.43 -12.07 24.90
CA GLY A 143 -15.87 -13.36 24.48
C GLY A 143 -15.73 -13.57 22.97
N GLN A 144 -16.06 -12.57 22.14
CA GLN A 144 -15.86 -12.64 20.69
C GLN A 144 -14.54 -12.00 20.25
N GLN A 145 -14.04 -12.40 19.09
CA GLN A 145 -12.83 -11.82 18.50
C GLN A 145 -13.02 -10.32 18.20
N PRO A 146 -12.01 -9.46 18.45
CA PRO A 146 -12.12 -8.00 18.39
C PRO A 146 -11.96 -7.46 16.95
N MET A 147 -12.81 -7.94 16.03
CA MET A 147 -12.73 -7.66 14.59
C MET A 147 -12.84 -6.16 14.26
N LEU A 148 -13.67 -5.41 14.98
CA LEU A 148 -13.80 -3.96 14.75
C LEU A 148 -12.53 -3.25 15.22
N SER A 149 -11.98 -3.64 16.38
CA SER A 149 -10.73 -3.11 16.90
C SER A 149 -9.55 -3.37 15.95
N GLU A 150 -9.46 -4.57 15.37
CA GLU A 150 -8.47 -4.90 14.35
C GLU A 150 -8.60 -4.02 13.10
N ALA A 151 -9.84 -3.87 12.59
CA ALA A 151 -10.11 -3.05 11.43
C ALA A 151 -9.74 -1.58 11.67
N VAL A 152 -10.05 -1.03 12.85
CA VAL A 152 -9.70 0.35 13.22
C VAL A 152 -8.20 0.50 13.43
N ALA A 153 -7.54 -0.43 14.12
CA ALA A 153 -6.09 -0.41 14.31
C ALA A 153 -5.34 -0.38 12.96
N PHE A 154 -5.79 -1.16 11.98
CA PHE A 154 -5.21 -1.15 10.64
C PHE A 154 -5.53 0.13 9.85
N ASN A 155 -6.83 0.45 9.71
CA ASN A 155 -7.26 1.51 8.81
C ASN A 155 -6.97 2.91 9.34
N TYR A 156 -7.07 3.13 10.66
CA TYR A 156 -6.74 4.42 11.24
C TYR A 156 -5.24 4.71 11.11
N PHE A 157 -4.39 3.73 11.38
CA PHE A 157 -2.96 3.84 11.16
C PHE A 157 -2.62 4.15 9.70
N LYS A 158 -3.25 3.45 8.74
CA LYS A 158 -3.08 3.70 7.31
C LYS A 158 -3.39 5.16 6.93
N LEU A 159 -4.45 5.73 7.50
CA LEU A 159 -4.84 7.12 7.26
C LEU A 159 -3.89 8.12 7.92
N LEU A 160 -3.43 7.85 9.14
CA LEU A 160 -2.51 8.71 9.87
C LEU A 160 -1.10 8.73 9.26
N ALA A 161 -0.62 7.59 8.78
CA ALA A 161 0.72 7.41 8.20
C ALA A 161 0.72 7.58 6.67
N TYR A 162 0.02 8.60 6.16
CA TYR A 162 0.05 8.91 4.73
C TYR A 162 1.44 9.39 4.30
N LYS A 163 1.89 8.96 3.12
CA LYS A 163 3.22 9.33 2.62
C LYS A 163 3.22 10.79 2.15
N ASP A 164 3.79 11.65 2.97
CA ASP A 164 4.01 13.06 2.64
C ASP A 164 5.47 13.39 2.41
N GLU A 165 5.74 14.66 2.07
CA GLU A 165 7.08 15.11 1.72
C GLU A 165 8.07 14.89 2.88
N TYR A 166 7.63 15.11 4.13
CA TYR A 166 8.45 14.90 5.32
C TYR A 166 8.72 13.40 5.56
N GLU A 167 7.72 12.54 5.38
CA GLU A 167 7.87 11.10 5.56
C GLU A 167 8.75 10.49 4.46
N VAL A 168 8.55 10.90 3.21
CA VAL A 168 9.44 10.54 2.11
C VAL A 168 10.88 10.95 2.45
N ALA A 169 11.07 12.19 2.89
CA ALA A 169 12.38 12.68 3.30
C ALA A 169 13.00 11.83 4.42
N ARG A 170 12.21 11.44 5.44
CA ARG A 170 12.65 10.57 6.53
C ARG A 170 13.09 9.19 6.02
N LEU A 171 12.33 8.58 5.12
CA LEU A 171 12.65 7.27 4.54
C LEU A 171 13.93 7.29 3.70
N TYR A 172 14.21 8.39 3.00
CA TYR A 172 15.46 8.55 2.25
C TYR A 172 16.68 8.93 3.12
N SER A 173 16.46 9.40 4.36
CA SER A 173 17.52 9.92 5.22
C SER A 173 17.78 9.11 6.49
N ASN A 174 17.01 8.05 6.77
CA ASN A 174 17.20 7.16 7.92
C ASN A 174 18.40 6.18 7.76
N GLY A 175 19.10 6.24 6.62
CA GLY A 175 20.25 5.39 6.27
C GLY A 175 19.89 3.99 5.77
N GLU A 176 18.62 3.57 5.85
CA GLU A 176 18.16 2.29 5.33
C GLU A 176 18.25 2.26 3.80
N PHE A 177 17.81 3.33 3.14
CA PHE A 177 17.93 3.49 1.68
C PHE A 177 19.38 3.38 1.20
N THR A 178 20.32 4.02 1.90
CA THR A 178 21.75 3.95 1.55
C THR A 178 22.31 2.55 1.71
N ARG A 179 22.00 1.85 2.82
CA ARG A 179 22.41 0.46 3.03
C ARG A 179 21.85 -0.48 1.96
N GLN A 180 20.60 -0.29 1.56
CA GLN A 180 19.98 -1.07 0.49
C GLN A 180 20.66 -0.82 -0.86
N LEU A 181 21.00 0.44 -1.18
CA LEU A 181 21.75 0.77 -2.38
C LEU A 181 23.14 0.11 -2.40
N GLU A 182 23.89 0.22 -1.31
CA GLU A 182 25.23 -0.37 -1.19
C GLU A 182 25.22 -1.90 -1.26
N ALA A 183 24.14 -2.54 -0.76
CA ALA A 183 23.98 -3.98 -0.84
C ALA A 183 23.57 -4.48 -2.24
N GLN A 184 22.91 -3.64 -3.03
CA GLN A 184 22.33 -4.03 -4.32
C GLN A 184 23.22 -3.65 -5.52
N PHE A 185 24.01 -2.58 -5.41
CA PHE A 185 24.80 -2.04 -6.50
C PHE A 185 26.30 -2.03 -6.15
N GLU A 186 27.11 -2.61 -7.04
CA GLU A 186 28.58 -2.56 -6.97
C GLU A 186 29.13 -1.44 -7.86
N GLY A 187 30.27 -0.86 -7.48
CA GLY A 187 31.01 0.14 -8.28
C GLY A 187 30.51 1.58 -8.15
N ASP A 188 30.96 2.44 -9.07
CA ASP A 188 30.61 3.87 -9.08
C ASP A 188 29.21 4.08 -9.68
N TYR A 189 28.24 4.43 -8.84
CA TYR A 189 26.89 4.80 -9.29
C TYR A 189 26.56 6.26 -8.95
N ARG A 190 25.69 6.86 -9.77
CA ARG A 190 25.17 8.21 -9.54
C ARG A 190 23.67 8.16 -9.28
N LEU A 191 23.27 8.73 -8.15
CA LEU A 191 21.85 8.84 -7.80
C LEU A 191 21.20 10.04 -8.49
N GLU A 192 20.05 9.78 -9.11
CA GLU A 192 19.16 10.80 -9.67
C GLU A 192 17.74 10.61 -9.14
N PHE A 193 17.18 11.66 -8.54
CA PHE A 193 15.85 11.64 -7.92
C PHE A 193 14.86 12.39 -8.80
N HIS A 194 13.87 11.69 -9.35
CA HIS A 194 12.80 12.33 -10.13
C HIS A 194 11.64 12.74 -9.22
N LEU A 195 11.55 14.03 -8.91
CA LEU A 195 10.51 14.59 -8.04
C LEU A 195 9.64 15.58 -8.81
N ALA A 196 8.38 15.72 -8.41
CA ALA A 196 7.48 16.77 -8.89
C ALA A 196 7.03 17.62 -7.69
N PRO A 197 7.90 18.52 -7.17
CA PRO A 197 7.55 19.35 -6.03
C PRO A 197 6.35 20.23 -6.39
N SER A 198 5.25 20.13 -5.65
CA SER A 198 3.97 20.79 -5.93
C SER A 198 4.08 22.32 -6.11
N TRP A 199 4.89 22.98 -5.30
CA TRP A 199 5.24 24.40 -5.35
C TRP A 199 6.13 24.83 -6.54
N LEU A 200 6.75 23.90 -7.25
CA LEU A 200 7.76 24.17 -8.29
C LEU A 200 7.41 23.57 -9.66
N ALA A 201 6.53 22.56 -9.68
CA ALA A 201 6.14 21.84 -10.88
C ALA A 201 5.03 22.60 -11.61
N ARG A 202 5.42 23.35 -12.66
CA ARG A 202 4.45 23.81 -13.67
C ARG A 202 3.73 22.59 -14.24
N ARG A 203 2.41 22.66 -14.33
CA ARG A 203 1.60 21.63 -15.00
C ARG A 203 1.94 21.63 -16.48
N ASP A 204 2.04 20.44 -17.05
CA ASP A 204 2.28 20.31 -18.48
C ASP A 204 1.04 20.82 -19.26
N PRO A 205 1.21 21.66 -20.28
CA PRO A 205 0.09 22.23 -21.05
C PRO A 205 -0.76 21.19 -21.78
N HIS A 206 -0.19 20.02 -22.12
CA HIS A 206 -0.88 19.04 -22.96
C HIS A 206 -1.66 17.99 -22.17
N ASN A 207 -1.20 17.64 -20.96
CA ASN A 207 -1.85 16.60 -20.14
C ASN A 207 -2.25 17.07 -18.73
N GLY A 208 -1.91 18.30 -18.34
CA GLY A 208 -2.26 18.89 -17.05
C GLY A 208 -1.51 18.31 -15.85
N LEU A 209 -0.59 17.35 -16.05
CA LEU A 209 0.14 16.68 -14.97
C LEU A 209 1.35 17.51 -14.49
N PRO A 210 1.74 17.41 -13.21
CA PRO A 210 2.97 18.04 -12.71
C PRO A 210 4.21 17.51 -13.44
N ARG A 211 5.04 18.41 -14.00
CA ARG A 211 6.31 18.03 -14.63
C ARG A 211 7.31 17.50 -13.60
N LYS A 212 7.82 16.29 -13.83
CA LYS A 212 8.93 15.71 -13.06
C LYS A 212 10.22 16.45 -13.37
N ARG A 213 11.04 16.70 -12.35
CA ARG A 213 12.37 17.29 -12.44
C ARG A 213 13.40 16.39 -11.80
N SER A 214 14.61 16.45 -12.33
CA SER A 214 15.74 15.63 -11.91
C SER A 214 16.59 16.29 -10.83
N PHE A 215 16.61 15.61 -9.70
CA PHE A 215 17.39 15.74 -8.46
C PHE A 215 18.78 15.10 -8.54
N GLY A 216 19.89 15.82 -8.42
CA GLY A 216 21.20 15.17 -8.23
C GLY A 216 21.38 14.53 -6.84
N PRO A 217 22.54 13.90 -6.55
CA PRO A 217 22.80 13.24 -5.26
C PRO A 217 22.70 14.14 -4.02
N TRP A 218 22.86 15.46 -4.20
CA TRP A 218 22.70 16.46 -3.13
C TRP A 218 21.33 16.38 -2.45
N MET A 219 20.32 15.84 -3.15
CA MET A 219 18.96 15.71 -2.65
C MET A 219 18.87 14.84 -1.38
N LEU A 220 19.78 13.89 -1.17
CA LEU A 220 19.85 13.13 0.09
C LEU A 220 20.10 14.04 1.30
N ARG A 221 20.98 15.04 1.15
CA ARG A 221 21.23 16.03 2.21
C ARG A 221 20.00 16.91 2.44
N ALA A 222 19.31 17.29 1.36
CA ALA A 222 18.08 18.07 1.45
C ALA A 222 16.95 17.28 2.14
N PHE A 223 16.81 15.98 1.86
CA PHE A 223 15.89 15.10 2.58
C PHE A 223 16.22 14.99 4.06
N ASN A 224 17.51 14.88 4.43
CA ASN A 224 17.91 14.86 5.84
C ASN A 224 17.49 16.15 6.57
N VAL A 225 17.69 17.32 5.95
CA VAL A 225 17.23 18.59 6.50
C VAL A 225 15.70 18.63 6.58
N LEU A 226 15.01 18.29 5.50
CA LEU A 226 13.54 18.33 5.42
C LEU A 226 12.88 17.41 6.46
N ALA A 227 13.44 16.22 6.70
CA ALA A 227 12.91 15.27 7.70
C ALA A 227 12.88 15.85 9.12
N LYS A 228 13.78 16.79 9.46
CA LYS A 228 13.81 17.48 10.76
C LYS A 228 12.67 18.48 10.92
N PHE A 229 12.11 18.98 9.83
CA PHE A 229 11.01 19.94 9.81
C PHE A 229 9.62 19.30 9.82
N LYS A 230 9.51 17.99 10.10
CA LYS A 230 8.21 17.29 10.24
C LYS A 230 7.25 17.94 11.23
N PHE A 231 7.74 18.74 12.19
CA PHE A 231 6.89 19.48 13.12
C PHE A 231 6.03 20.56 12.44
N LEU A 232 6.41 21.01 11.23
CA LEU A 232 5.61 21.93 10.42
C LEU A 232 4.39 21.26 9.80
N ARG A 233 4.36 19.92 9.69
CA ARG A 233 3.28 19.15 9.07
C ARG A 233 1.92 19.57 9.61
N GLY A 234 1.02 19.97 8.72
CA GLY A 234 -0.36 20.33 9.05
C GLY A 234 -0.53 21.67 9.77
N THR A 235 0.55 22.42 9.99
CA THR A 235 0.50 23.79 10.54
C THR A 235 0.26 24.81 9.43
N ALA A 236 -0.07 26.06 9.80
CA ALA A 236 -0.18 27.16 8.84
C ALA A 236 1.14 27.52 8.15
N LEU A 237 2.28 27.06 8.70
CA LEU A 237 3.62 27.26 8.15
C LEU A 237 4.08 26.06 7.29
N ASP A 238 3.18 25.11 6.98
CA ASP A 238 3.50 23.95 6.15
C ASP A 238 3.49 24.33 4.65
N PRO A 239 4.66 24.44 3.99
CA PRO A 239 4.70 24.79 2.57
C PRO A 239 4.05 23.73 1.66
N PHE A 240 3.93 22.49 2.13
CA PHE A 240 3.32 21.40 1.35
C PHE A 240 1.83 21.22 1.68
N GLY A 241 1.38 21.73 2.83
CA GLY A 241 0.06 21.44 3.40
C GLY A 241 -1.12 22.06 2.63
N HIS A 242 -0.89 23.06 1.78
CA HIS A 242 -1.95 23.79 1.08
C HIS A 242 -2.47 23.11 -0.20
N SER A 243 -1.88 22.01 -0.64
CA SER A 243 -2.38 21.30 -1.82
C SER A 243 -3.76 20.68 -1.56
N LEU A 244 -4.57 20.55 -2.62
CA LEU A 244 -5.87 19.90 -2.54
C LEU A 244 -5.74 18.47 -1.98
N GLU A 245 -4.71 17.74 -2.42
CA GLU A 245 -4.42 16.39 -1.94
C GLU A 245 -4.16 16.37 -0.42
N ARG A 246 -3.30 17.26 0.10
CA ARG A 246 -3.02 17.32 1.55
C ARG A 246 -4.23 17.75 2.36
N LYS A 247 -5.12 18.58 1.81
CA LYS A 247 -6.39 18.91 2.45
C LYS A 247 -7.30 17.68 2.51
N GLN A 248 -7.46 16.97 1.38
CA GLN A 248 -8.26 15.76 1.28
C GLN A 248 -7.77 14.63 2.21
N GLU A 249 -6.46 14.41 2.38
CA GLU A 249 -5.95 13.42 3.34
C GLU A 249 -6.34 13.76 4.78
N ARG A 250 -6.23 15.04 5.18
CA ARG A 250 -6.59 15.50 6.53
C ARG A 250 -8.09 15.40 6.77
N ASP A 251 -8.88 15.84 5.79
CA ASP A 251 -10.34 15.72 5.82
C ASP A 251 -10.77 14.24 5.93
N LEU A 252 -10.04 13.32 5.27
CA LEU A 252 -10.29 11.88 5.34
C LEU A 252 -9.99 11.30 6.74
N ILE A 253 -8.92 11.75 7.40
CA ILE A 253 -8.61 11.36 8.79
C ILE A 253 -9.76 11.79 9.71
N ASP A 254 -10.19 13.05 9.62
CA ASP A 254 -11.23 13.58 10.50
C ASP A 254 -12.61 12.98 10.19
N SER A 255 -12.91 12.72 8.91
CA SER A 255 -14.11 11.97 8.50
C SER A 255 -14.11 10.57 9.10
N TYR A 256 -12.98 9.87 9.06
CA TYR A 256 -12.88 8.53 9.63
C TYR A 256 -13.09 8.54 11.15
N VAL A 257 -12.52 9.52 11.87
CA VAL A 257 -12.74 9.65 13.31
C VAL A 257 -14.23 9.85 13.63
N ARG A 258 -14.93 10.71 12.87
CA ARG A 258 -16.39 10.88 13.01
C ARG A 258 -17.16 9.59 12.73
N ASP A 259 -16.75 8.81 11.73
CA ASP A 259 -17.36 7.53 11.42
C ASP A 259 -17.19 6.52 12.55
N ILE A 260 -16.00 6.47 13.15
CA ILE A 260 -15.77 5.62 14.33
C ILE A 260 -16.59 6.10 15.52
N GLU A 261 -16.71 7.41 15.75
CA GLU A 261 -17.55 7.94 16.83
C GLU A 261 -19.02 7.59 16.64
N LEU A 262 -19.54 7.69 15.42
CA LEU A 262 -20.89 7.24 15.08
C LEU A 262 -21.07 5.74 15.31
N ILE A 263 -20.09 4.92 14.89
CA ILE A 263 -20.07 3.48 15.18
C ILE A 263 -20.17 3.25 16.69
N LEU A 264 -19.36 3.91 17.51
CA LEU A 264 -19.37 3.70 18.95
C LEU A 264 -20.69 4.09 19.63
N GLN A 265 -21.43 5.04 19.06
CA GLN A 265 -22.74 5.46 19.57
C GLN A 265 -23.84 4.43 19.25
N HIS A 266 -23.79 3.80 18.08
CA HIS A 266 -24.87 2.93 17.58
C HIS A 266 -24.50 1.44 17.55
N LEU A 267 -23.30 1.04 17.98
CA LEU A 267 -22.84 -0.35 17.88
C LEU A 267 -23.74 -1.31 18.66
N GLN A 268 -24.33 -2.26 17.94
CA GLN A 268 -25.24 -3.29 18.46
C GLN A 268 -25.01 -4.62 17.73
N ALA A 269 -25.60 -5.70 18.23
CA ALA A 269 -25.37 -7.03 17.68
C ALA A 269 -25.79 -7.16 16.20
N GLN A 270 -26.93 -6.57 15.84
CA GLN A 270 -27.49 -6.65 14.49
C GLN A 270 -26.77 -5.81 13.45
N ASN A 271 -26.03 -4.76 13.85
CA ASN A 271 -25.35 -3.85 12.91
C ASN A 271 -23.83 -4.01 12.90
N ARG A 272 -23.29 -5.03 13.56
CA ARG A 272 -21.85 -5.31 13.62
C ARG A 272 -21.20 -5.35 12.23
N HIS A 273 -21.87 -5.97 11.25
CA HIS A 273 -21.38 -6.06 9.88
C HIS A 273 -21.31 -4.69 9.19
N THR A 274 -22.32 -3.83 9.39
CA THR A 274 -22.35 -2.45 8.86
C THR A 274 -21.25 -1.60 9.48
N ALA A 275 -21.07 -1.67 10.80
CA ALA A 275 -19.99 -1.00 11.52
C ALA A 275 -18.60 -1.43 11.00
N LEU A 276 -18.39 -2.74 10.84
CA LEU A 276 -17.15 -3.27 10.29
C LEU A 276 -16.92 -2.82 8.84
N SER A 277 -17.96 -2.82 8.01
CA SER A 277 -17.89 -2.38 6.61
C SER A 277 -17.50 -0.90 6.51
N LEU A 278 -18.06 -0.05 7.38
CA LEU A 278 -17.74 1.37 7.45
C LEU A 278 -16.29 1.59 7.91
N ALA A 279 -15.85 0.91 8.97
CA ALA A 279 -14.48 0.98 9.48
C ALA A 279 -13.41 0.51 8.47
N ARG A 280 -13.78 -0.34 7.51
CA ARG A 280 -12.90 -0.90 6.47
C ARG A 280 -12.91 -0.15 5.14
N LEU A 281 -13.74 0.89 4.98
CA LEU A 281 -13.76 1.70 3.75
C LEU A 281 -12.39 2.22 3.29
N PRO A 282 -11.47 2.64 4.19
CA PRO A 282 -10.15 3.09 3.75
C PRO A 282 -9.34 2.03 2.99
N GLU A 283 -9.66 0.73 3.13
CA GLU A 283 -9.01 -0.34 2.36
C GLU A 283 -9.24 -0.22 0.85
N ARG A 284 -10.35 0.40 0.44
CA ARG A 284 -10.74 0.64 -0.96
C ARG A 284 -10.06 1.87 -1.56
N ILE A 285 -9.55 2.78 -0.73
CA ILE A 285 -8.82 3.97 -1.18
C ILE A 285 -7.36 3.56 -1.44
N ARG A 286 -7.01 3.43 -2.72
CA ARG A 286 -5.69 2.99 -3.21
C ARG A 286 -5.28 3.84 -4.41
N GLY A 287 -4.00 3.75 -4.77
CA GLY A 287 -3.43 4.49 -5.90
C GLY A 287 -2.97 5.90 -5.52
N TYR A 288 -2.67 6.69 -6.55
CA TYR A 288 -2.08 8.03 -6.45
C TYR A 288 -2.83 9.01 -7.36
N GLY A 289 -2.78 10.30 -7.03
CA GLY A 289 -3.39 11.38 -7.82
C GLY A 289 -4.87 11.13 -8.09
N TYR A 290 -5.28 11.26 -9.36
CA TYR A 290 -6.68 11.14 -9.79
C TYR A 290 -7.32 9.77 -9.50
N ILE A 291 -6.52 8.68 -9.47
CA ILE A 291 -7.01 7.33 -9.14
C ILE A 291 -7.42 7.28 -7.67
N LYS A 292 -6.62 7.91 -6.80
CA LYS A 292 -6.95 8.02 -5.37
C LYS A 292 -8.18 8.91 -5.17
N GLU A 293 -8.25 10.03 -5.89
CA GLU A 293 -9.38 10.96 -5.80
C GLU A 293 -10.70 10.30 -6.19
N SER A 294 -10.74 9.53 -7.29
CA SER A 294 -11.94 8.80 -7.70
C SER A 294 -12.34 7.73 -6.68
N ALA A 295 -11.37 6.99 -6.13
CA ALA A 295 -11.60 6.02 -5.07
C ALA A 295 -12.12 6.67 -3.78
N MET A 296 -11.64 7.87 -3.43
CA MET A 296 -12.14 8.64 -2.28
C MET A 296 -13.59 9.07 -2.48
N LYS A 297 -13.96 9.55 -3.67
CA LYS A 297 -15.35 9.93 -3.99
C LYS A 297 -16.28 8.72 -3.91
N ALA A 298 -15.88 7.57 -4.47
CA ALA A 298 -16.66 6.34 -4.38
C ALA A 298 -16.80 5.84 -2.93
N ALA A 299 -15.73 5.92 -2.14
CA ALA A 299 -15.77 5.55 -0.72
C ALA A 299 -16.67 6.49 0.09
N ALA A 300 -16.72 7.79 -0.21
CA ALA A 300 -17.59 8.75 0.46
C ALA A 300 -19.07 8.43 0.25
N LEU A 301 -19.48 8.11 -0.98
CA LEU A 301 -20.86 7.69 -1.29
C LEU A 301 -21.24 6.42 -0.51
N GLN A 302 -20.34 5.43 -0.45
CA GLN A 302 -20.57 4.22 0.32
C GLN A 302 -20.64 4.50 1.83
N ALA A 303 -19.82 5.43 2.34
CA ALA A 303 -19.85 5.84 3.74
C ALA A 303 -21.21 6.43 4.11
N ASP A 304 -21.78 7.30 3.27
CA ASP A 304 -23.09 7.92 3.53
C ASP A 304 -24.21 6.88 3.62
N ILE A 305 -24.19 5.86 2.77
CA ILE A 305 -25.16 4.74 2.83
C ILE A 305 -24.99 3.96 4.14
N LEU A 306 -23.75 3.63 4.52
CA LEU A 306 -23.46 2.85 5.72
C LEU A 306 -23.77 3.63 7.00
N ARG A 307 -23.52 4.95 7.04
CA ARG A 307 -23.90 5.84 8.16
C ARG A 307 -25.40 5.83 8.39
N LYS A 308 -26.19 6.05 7.33
CA LYS A 308 -27.65 6.01 7.40
C LYS A 308 -28.17 4.66 7.87
N SER A 309 -27.60 3.57 7.36
CA SER A 309 -27.96 2.21 7.78
C SER A 309 -27.64 1.94 9.25
N LEU A 310 -26.54 2.50 9.76
CA LEU A 310 -26.14 2.37 11.15
C LEU A 310 -27.10 3.13 12.10
N GLU A 311 -27.56 4.31 11.69
CA GLU A 311 -28.50 5.15 12.44
C GLU A 311 -29.94 4.61 12.40
N SER A 312 -30.43 4.17 11.23
CA SER A 312 -31.81 3.69 11.07
C SER A 312 -32.01 2.23 11.48
N GLY A 313 -30.95 1.43 11.52
CA GLY A 313 -31.01 -0.01 11.72
C GLY A 313 -31.51 -0.79 10.49
N GLU A 314 -31.88 -0.12 9.40
CA GLU A 314 -32.25 -0.75 8.15
C GLU A 314 -30.99 -1.07 7.33
N VAL A 315 -30.81 -2.33 6.94
CA VAL A 315 -29.78 -2.72 5.99
C VAL A 315 -30.23 -2.29 4.60
N VAL A 316 -29.75 -1.12 4.14
CA VAL A 316 -29.94 -0.70 2.75
C VAL A 316 -29.10 -1.64 1.89
N ALA A 317 -29.72 -2.68 1.35
CA ALA A 317 -29.10 -3.53 0.35
C ALA A 317 -28.66 -2.64 -0.82
N PRO A 318 -27.39 -2.69 -1.26
CA PRO A 318 -26.96 -1.91 -2.40
C PRO A 318 -27.80 -2.35 -3.61
N LYS A 319 -28.55 -1.41 -4.21
CA LYS A 319 -29.18 -1.65 -5.51
C LYS A 319 -28.06 -1.89 -6.52
N LEU A 320 -27.83 -3.15 -6.86
CA LEU A 320 -26.71 -3.51 -7.74
C LEU A 320 -26.92 -3.07 -9.20
N TYR A 321 -28.13 -2.74 -9.62
CA TYR A 321 -28.43 -2.17 -10.93
C TYR A 321 -29.73 -1.35 -10.89
N GLU A 322 -29.72 -0.13 -11.44
CA GLU A 322 -30.91 0.45 -12.06
C GLU A 322 -30.82 0.09 -13.55
N ALA A 323 -31.76 -0.72 -14.03
CA ALA A 323 -31.90 -0.93 -15.47
C ALA A 323 -32.22 0.43 -16.09
N ALA A 324 -31.38 0.90 -17.00
CA ALA A 324 -31.70 2.04 -17.83
C ALA A 324 -33.01 1.73 -18.58
N ALA A 325 -34.03 2.56 -18.34
CA ALA A 325 -35.31 2.50 -19.02
C ALA A 325 -35.23 3.11 -20.43
#